data_AF-A0A3C1K4D3-F1
#
_entry.id   AF-A0A3C1K4D3-F1
#
_cell.length_a   1.000
_cell.length_b   1.000
_cell.length_c   1.000
_cell.angle_alpha   90.00
_cell.angle_beta   90.00
_cell.angle_gamma   90.00
#
_symmetry.space_group_name_H-M   'P 1'
#
loop_
_entity.id
_entity.type
_entity.pdbx_description
1 polymer ?
#
loop_
_entity_poly.entity_id
_entity_poly.type
_entity_poly.pdbx_seq_one_letter_code
_entity_poly.pdbx_strand_id
1 'polypeptide(L)'
;MALLDDVKKYMEIDDTGDVDYDVKTDAQITILIEAAKIYLTNAGAIPDDTNKLYCLAVYILVLHWHDNRGVVVIGTITKELEFSLKSIITQLKYCYDDPVVT
;
A
#
# COMPACT_ATOMS: atom_id res chain seq x y z
N MET A 1 -10.78 -5.05 8.55
CA MET A 1 -11.42 -5.80 7.45
C MET A 1 -11.71 -4.91 6.23
N ALA A 2 -12.24 -3.69 6.36
CA ALA A 2 -12.48 -2.81 5.19
C ALA A 2 -11.28 -2.56 4.27
N LEU A 3 -10.06 -2.40 4.82
CA LEU A 3 -8.88 -2.11 4.01
C LEU A 3 -8.42 -3.28 3.13
N LEU A 4 -8.63 -4.53 3.57
CA LEU A 4 -8.27 -5.71 2.77
C LEU A 4 -9.17 -5.80 1.53
N ASP A 5 -10.47 -5.63 1.72
CA ASP A 5 -11.44 -5.63 0.63
C ASP A 5 -11.20 -4.47 -0.35
N ASP A 6 -10.89 -3.28 0.16
CA ASP A 6 -10.54 -2.12 -0.67
C ASP A 6 -9.28 -2.36 -1.51
N VAL A 7 -8.26 -3.01 -0.93
CA VAL A 7 -7.02 -3.38 -1.63
C VAL A 7 -7.29 -4.44 -2.69
N LYS A 8 -8.03 -5.51 -2.36
CA LYS A 8 -8.43 -6.55 -3.32
C LYS A 8 -9.16 -5.93 -4.50
N LYS A 9 -10.11 -5.04 -4.23
CA LYS A 9 -10.84 -4.30 -5.27
C LYS A 9 -9.93 -3.41 -6.12
N TYR A 10 -8.97 -2.71 -5.50
CA TYR A 10 -8.00 -1.90 -6.23
C TYR A 10 -7.11 -2.74 -7.15
N MET A 11 -6.78 -3.96 -6.73
CA MET A 11 -5.97 -4.93 -7.48
C MET A 11 -6.79 -5.79 -8.44
N GLU A 12 -8.12 -5.57 -8.51
CA GLU A 12 -9.05 -6.37 -9.31
C GLU A 12 -9.00 -7.88 -8.98
N ILE A 13 -8.80 -8.22 -7.70
CA ILE A 13 -8.81 -9.60 -7.18
C ILE A 13 -10.19 -9.92 -6.63
N ASP A 14 -10.88 -10.87 -7.28
CA ASP A 14 -12.15 -11.43 -6.83
C ASP A 14 -11.96 -12.80 -6.18
N ASP A 15 -12.89 -13.16 -5.29
CA ASP A 15 -12.94 -14.49 -4.68
C ASP A 15 -13.21 -15.56 -5.73
N THR A 16 -12.43 -16.63 -5.67
CA THR A 16 -12.50 -17.72 -6.65
C THR A 16 -13.57 -18.76 -6.31
N GLY A 17 -14.06 -18.75 -5.07
CA GLY A 17 -14.96 -19.76 -4.52
C GLY A 17 -14.23 -21.00 -3.99
N ASP A 18 -12.91 -21.06 -4.17
CA ASP A 18 -12.03 -21.97 -3.46
C ASP A 18 -11.60 -21.33 -2.14
N VAL A 19 -12.24 -21.76 -1.04
CA VAL A 19 -12.02 -21.21 0.30
C VAL A 19 -10.55 -21.32 0.72
N ASP A 20 -9.86 -22.40 0.40
CA ASP A 20 -8.47 -22.59 0.81
C ASP A 20 -7.52 -21.66 0.03
N TYR A 21 -7.83 -21.41 -1.24
CA TYR A 21 -7.08 -20.48 -2.07
C TYR A 21 -7.34 -19.02 -1.66
N ASP A 22 -8.60 -18.66 -1.46
CA ASP A 22 -9.01 -17.29 -1.11
C ASP A 22 -8.43 -16.89 0.26
N VAL A 23 -8.47 -17.78 1.26
CA VAL A 23 -7.86 -17.54 2.59
C VAL A 23 -6.34 -17.34 2.51
N LYS A 24 -5.64 -18.11 1.66
CA LYS A 24 -4.19 -17.94 1.46
C LYS A 24 -3.87 -16.63 0.77
N THR A 25 -4.68 -16.25 -0.21
CA THR A 25 -4.52 -14.99 -0.95
C THR A 25 -4.73 -13.80 -0.01
N ASP A 26 -5.78 -13.82 0.79
CA ASP A 26 -6.08 -12.81 1.80
C ASP A 26 -4.96 -12.67 2.83
N ALA A 27 -4.42 -13.80 3.31
CA ALA A 27 -3.28 -13.79 4.23
C ALA A 27 -2.03 -13.14 3.61
N GLN A 28 -1.74 -13.42 2.34
CA GLN A 28 -0.60 -12.79 1.64
C GLN A 28 -0.81 -11.28 1.46
N ILE A 29 -1.99 -10.85 1.04
CA ILE A 29 -2.30 -9.43 0.84
C ILE A 29 -2.26 -8.69 2.19
N THR A 30 -2.72 -9.32 3.27
CA THR A 30 -2.68 -8.74 4.62
C THR A 30 -1.23 -8.44 5.05
N ILE A 31 -0.31 -9.36 4.81
CA ILE A 31 1.12 -9.16 5.10
C ILE A 31 1.68 -7.97 4.31
N LEU A 32 1.32 -7.84 3.03
CA LEU A 32 1.77 -6.72 2.20
C LEU A 32 1.21 -5.38 2.69
N ILE A 33 -0.06 -5.35 3.10
CA ILE A 33 -0.69 -4.16 3.69
C ILE A 33 0.07 -3.73 4.95
N GLU A 34 0.34 -4.66 5.87
CA GLU A 34 1.09 -4.37 7.09
C GLU A 34 2.50 -3.86 6.78
N ALA A 35 3.21 -4.50 5.85
CA ALA A 35 4.52 -4.05 5.40
C ALA A 35 4.48 -2.64 4.80
N ALA A 36 3.43 -2.30 4.04
CA ALA A 36 3.27 -0.99 3.41
C ALA A 36 3.02 0.10 4.47
N LYS A 37 2.17 -0.18 5.47
CA LYS A 37 1.94 0.72 6.59
C LYS A 37 3.23 0.99 7.38
N ILE A 38 3.99 -0.06 7.68
CA ILE A 38 5.28 0.04 8.36
C ILE A 38 6.26 0.86 7.51
N TYR A 39 6.33 0.61 6.20
CA TYR A 39 7.19 1.36 5.29
C TYR A 39 6.88 2.86 5.28
N LEU A 40 5.60 3.23 5.16
CA LEU A 40 5.16 4.63 5.20
C LEU A 40 5.46 5.29 6.55
N THR A 41 5.25 4.56 7.65
CA THR A 41 5.59 5.01 9.01
C THR A 41 7.08 5.30 9.13
N ASN A 42 7.93 4.37 8.67
CA ASN A 42 9.38 4.53 8.67
C ASN A 42 9.85 5.68 7.77
N ALA A 43 9.07 6.02 6.74
CA ALA A 43 9.32 7.17 5.88
C ALA A 43 8.88 8.52 6.50
N GLY A 44 8.20 8.48 7.66
CA GLY A 44 7.75 9.64 8.42
C GLY A 44 6.29 10.04 8.19
N ALA A 45 5.47 9.20 7.54
CA ALA A 45 4.03 9.42 7.47
C ALA A 45 3.34 8.97 8.78
N ILE A 46 2.30 9.68 9.18
CA ILE A 46 1.42 9.28 10.28
C ILE A 46 0.44 8.22 9.76
N PRO A 47 0.32 7.04 10.40
CA PRO A 47 -0.68 6.04 10.00
C PRO A 47 -2.10 6.57 10.16
N ASP A 48 -2.84 6.64 9.05
CA ASP A 48 -4.22 7.10 9.05
C ASP A 48 -5.03 6.39 7.95
N ASP A 49 -5.78 5.37 8.35
CA ASP A 49 -6.66 4.60 7.44
C ASP A 49 -7.90 5.39 6.97
N THR A 50 -8.10 6.63 7.45
CA THR A 50 -9.15 7.54 6.98
C THR A 50 -8.64 8.52 5.91
N ASN A 51 -7.34 8.79 5.91
CA ASN A 51 -6.68 9.65 4.93
C ASN A 51 -6.57 8.93 3.57
N LYS A 52 -7.31 9.43 2.58
CA LYS A 52 -7.36 8.83 1.24
C LYS A 52 -6.00 8.82 0.52
N LEU A 53 -5.11 9.78 0.82
CA LEU A 53 -3.76 9.79 0.28
C LEU A 53 -2.88 8.71 0.92
N TYR A 54 -3.07 8.45 2.22
CA TYR A 54 -2.41 7.35 2.92
C TYR A 54 -2.90 5.99 2.41
N CYS A 55 -4.22 5.81 2.30
CA CYS A 55 -4.81 4.62 1.68
C CYS A 55 -4.25 4.37 0.27
N LEU A 56 -4.20 5.41 -0.57
CA LEU A 56 -3.65 5.29 -1.92
C LEU A 56 -2.17 4.87 -1.92
N ALA A 57 -1.37 5.43 -1.02
CA ALA A 57 0.04 5.05 -0.88
C ALA A 57 0.20 3.56 -0.51
N VAL A 58 -0.65 3.06 0.40
CA VAL A 58 -0.71 1.63 0.73
C VAL A 58 -1.09 0.80 -0.50
N TYR A 59 -2.10 1.21 -1.26
CA TYR A 59 -2.57 0.47 -2.45
C TYR A 59 -1.48 0.34 -3.51
N ILE A 60 -0.79 1.45 -3.79
CA ILE A 60 0.32 1.49 -4.75
C ILE A 60 1.46 0.55 -4.32
N LEU A 61 1.85 0.57 -3.04
CA LEU A 61 2.90 -0.28 -2.51
C LEU A 61 2.54 -1.77 -2.58
N VAL A 62 1.31 -2.12 -2.17
CA VAL A 62 0.84 -3.50 -2.17
C VAL A 62 0.76 -4.03 -3.59
N LEU A 63 0.15 -3.29 -4.53
CA LEU A 63 0.08 -3.67 -5.94
C LEU A 63 1.49 -3.85 -6.52
N HIS A 64 2.39 -2.91 -6.24
CA HIS A 64 3.77 -2.98 -6.73
C HIS A 64 4.49 -4.24 -6.25
N TRP A 65 4.47 -4.53 -4.94
CA TRP A 65 5.13 -5.71 -4.39
C TRP A 65 4.44 -7.01 -4.78
N HIS A 66 3.12 -6.98 -4.96
CA HIS A 66 2.33 -8.11 -5.41
C HIS A 66 2.64 -8.51 -6.86
N ASP A 67 2.75 -7.54 -7.76
CA ASP A 67 2.98 -7.79 -9.19
C ASP A 67 4.46 -8.04 -9.49
N ASN A 68 5.36 -7.45 -8.70
CA ASN A 68 6.80 -7.55 -8.86
C ASN A 68 7.42 -8.55 -7.86
N ARG A 69 6.75 -9.69 -7.63
CA ARG A 69 7.27 -10.81 -6.79
C ARG A 69 8.49 -11.53 -7.39
N GLY A 70 8.87 -11.24 -8.64
CA GLY A 70 10.01 -11.84 -9.35
C GLY A 70 11.33 -11.06 -9.17
N VAL A 71 12.46 -11.66 -9.58
CA VAL A 71 13.76 -10.95 -9.61
C VAL A 71 13.63 -9.76 -10.55
N VAL A 72 13.69 -8.55 -10.00
CA VAL A 72 13.57 -7.28 -10.72
C VAL A 72 14.55 -7.30 -11.90
N VAL A 73 14.01 -7.28 -13.13
CA VAL A 73 14.78 -6.90 -14.31
C VAL A 73 15.00 -5.39 -14.19
N ILE A 74 16.19 -5.02 -13.74
CA ILE A 74 16.63 -3.65 -13.57
C ILE A 74 16.39 -2.89 -14.87
N GLY A 75 15.53 -1.84 -14.86
CA GLY A 75 15.64 -0.78 -15.86
C GLY A 75 14.39 -0.04 -16.31
N THR A 76 13.18 -0.63 -16.28
CA THR A 76 12.13 -0.10 -17.20
C THR A 76 10.80 0.30 -16.57
N ILE A 77 10.39 -0.22 -15.40
CA ILE A 77 9.03 0.04 -14.85
C ILE A 77 9.04 0.84 -13.52
N THR A 78 10.17 0.96 -12.83
CA THR A 78 10.17 1.45 -11.44
C THR A 78 10.25 2.98 -11.29
N LYS A 79 10.81 3.73 -12.25
CA LYS A 79 11.18 5.14 -12.03
C LYS A 79 9.99 6.11 -11.87
N GLU A 80 8.92 5.94 -12.64
CA GLU A 80 7.74 6.82 -12.53
C GLU A 80 6.92 6.54 -11.28
N LEU A 81 6.81 5.26 -10.90
CA LEU A 81 6.17 4.83 -9.65
C LEU A 81 6.96 5.30 -8.43
N GLU A 82 8.29 5.18 -8.47
CA GLU A 82 9.18 5.70 -7.45
C GLU A 82 9.01 7.22 -7.28
N PHE A 83 8.86 7.96 -8.39
CA PHE A 83 8.68 9.42 -8.35
C PHE A 83 7.34 9.82 -7.72
N SER A 84 6.23 9.19 -8.15
CA SER A 84 4.91 9.49 -7.61
C SER A 84 4.79 9.10 -6.13
N LEU A 85 5.29 7.92 -5.75
CA LEU A 85 5.30 7.45 -4.36
C LEU A 85 6.14 8.37 -3.47
N LYS A 86 7.30 8.83 -3.93
CA LYS A 86 8.15 9.78 -3.18
C LYS A 86 7.45 11.12 -2.95
N SER A 87 6.71 11.61 -3.94
CA SER A 87 5.89 12.83 -3.80
C SER A 87 4.77 12.63 -2.78
N ILE A 88 4.08 11.50 -2.83
CA ILE A 88 3.01 11.15 -1.90
C ILE A 88 3.54 11.07 -0.47
N ILE A 89 4.65 10.35 -0.24
CA ILE A 89 5.30 10.24 1.07
C ILE A 89 5.69 11.62 1.62
N THR A 90 6.20 12.50 0.76
CA THR A 90 6.56 13.87 1.15
C THR A 90 5.34 14.65 1.64
N GLN A 91 4.22 14.56 0.93
CA GLN A 91 2.97 15.20 1.34
C GLN A 91 2.42 14.60 2.65
N LEU A 92 2.44 13.26 2.77
CA LEU A 92 2.02 12.57 3.98
C LEU A 92 2.85 12.97 5.21
N LYS A 93 4.15 13.24 5.01
CA LYS A 93 5.06 13.63 6.09
C LYS A 93 4.88 15.06 6.57
N TYR A 94 4.55 16.00 5.67
CA TYR A 94 4.64 17.44 5.98
C TYR A 94 3.32 18.21 5.85
N CYS A 95 2.25 17.60 5.32
CA CYS A 95 0.95 18.26 5.17
C CYS A 95 -0.08 17.81 6.21
N TYR A 96 0.29 16.84 7.05
CA TYR A 96 -0.56 16.27 8.09
C TYR A 96 0.21 16.36 9.41
N ASP A 97 0.43 17.58 9.89
CA ASP A 97 1.01 17.84 11.21
C ASP A 97 -0.03 17.61 12.31
N ASP A 98 0.44 17.20 13.50
CA ASP A 98 -0.33 17.11 14.73
C ASP A 98 -1.08 18.43 15.01
N PRO A 99 -2.31 18.41 15.54
CA PRO A 99 -3.00 19.61 15.96
C PRO A 99 -2.10 20.36 16.94
N VAL A 100 -1.76 21.61 16.57
CA VAL A 100 -1.02 22.55 17.41
C VAL A 100 -1.61 22.50 18.82
N VAL A 101 -0.82 21.99 19.79
CA VAL A 101 -1.17 22.06 21.20
C VAL A 101 -1.12 23.55 21.58
N THR A 102 -2.29 24.18 21.57
CA THR A 102 -2.52 25.54 22.09
C THR A 102 -2.58 25.55 23.61
#